data_AF-A0A426THE5-F1
#
_entry.id   AF-A0A426THE5-F1
#
_cell.length_a   1.000
_cell.length_b   1.000
_cell.length_c   1.000
_cell.angle_alpha   90.00
_cell.angle_beta   90.00
_cell.angle_gamma   90.00
#
_symmetry.space_group_name_H-M   'P 1'
#
loop_
_entity.id
_entity.type
_entity.pdbx_description
1 polymer ?
#
loop_
_entity_poly.entity_id
_entity_poly.type
_entity_poly.pdbx_seq_one_letter_code
_entity_poly.pdbx_strand_id
1 'polypeptide(L)'
;MEHSAWHDRIKALLPEHYFGNINQFLDQVYSSGTVYPPREKVFAALEKTALENVKVVILGQDPYHGPGQAQGLSFSVPDSIPAPPSLQNILKELAEDVGVKQGHDLTSWAEQGVLLLNACLTVPAGQANGHAGQIWEPFTDAVIKVVNSLDQPVVYILWGVYARKKKVLINNPKHLIIESAHPSPLSAYRGFFGSKPFSQANAFLKQAGKEEIDWRR
;
A
#
# COMPACT_ATOMS: atom_id res chain seq x y z
N MET A 1 -14.32 1.01 8.88
CA MET A 1 -14.28 1.93 7.70
C MET A 1 -15.54 2.78 7.54
N GLU A 2 -16.76 2.30 7.82
CA GLU A 2 -17.98 3.15 7.84
C GLU A 2 -17.79 4.40 8.72
N HIS A 3 -18.31 5.55 8.25
CA HIS A 3 -18.23 6.86 8.92
C HIS A 3 -16.82 7.48 9.05
N SER A 4 -15.84 6.98 8.29
CA SER A 4 -14.53 7.63 8.16
C SER A 4 -14.52 8.67 7.04
N ALA A 5 -13.59 9.64 7.12
CA ALA A 5 -13.34 10.58 6.01
C ALA A 5 -12.97 9.85 4.70
N TRP A 6 -12.36 8.67 4.81
CA TRP A 6 -12.14 7.77 3.68
C TRP A 6 -13.44 7.33 3.01
N HIS A 7 -14.38 6.80 3.79
CA HIS A 7 -15.61 6.21 3.28
C HIS A 7 -16.39 7.17 2.38
N ASP A 8 -16.66 8.39 2.86
CA ASP A 8 -17.50 9.34 2.14
C ASP A 8 -16.85 9.82 0.83
N ARG A 9 -15.52 10.04 0.88
CA ARG A 9 -14.74 10.48 -0.29
C ARG A 9 -14.60 9.38 -1.34
N ILE A 10 -14.36 8.14 -0.91
CA ILE A 10 -14.26 6.99 -1.81
C ILE A 10 -15.63 6.69 -2.44
N LYS A 11 -16.71 6.72 -1.64
CA LYS A 11 -18.08 6.48 -2.09
C LYS A 11 -18.51 7.43 -3.19
N ALA A 12 -18.10 8.70 -3.11
CA ALA A 12 -18.40 9.70 -4.12
C ALA A 12 -17.76 9.41 -5.50
N LEU A 13 -16.73 8.56 -5.56
CA LEU A 13 -16.02 8.21 -6.80
C LEU A 13 -16.41 6.84 -7.37
N LEU A 14 -17.24 6.08 -6.65
CA LEU A 14 -17.65 4.74 -7.04
C LEU A 14 -19.10 4.73 -7.53
N PRO A 15 -19.47 3.74 -8.39
CA PRO A 15 -20.86 3.52 -8.76
C PRO A 15 -21.78 3.34 -7.54
N GLU A 16 -23.06 3.62 -7.73
CA GLU A 16 -24.06 3.32 -6.71
C GLU A 16 -24.02 1.83 -6.32
N HIS A 17 -24.27 1.53 -5.05
CA HIS A 17 -24.22 0.18 -4.47
C HIS A 17 -22.85 -0.53 -4.47
N TYR A 18 -21.76 0.10 -4.90
CA TYR A 18 -20.44 -0.56 -4.97
C TYR A 18 -19.96 -1.14 -3.64
N PHE A 19 -20.19 -0.43 -2.52
CA PHE A 19 -19.87 -0.95 -1.18
C PHE A 19 -20.70 -2.19 -0.81
N GLY A 20 -21.96 -2.25 -1.24
CA GLY A 20 -22.78 -3.45 -1.10
C GLY A 20 -22.19 -4.63 -1.87
N ASN A 21 -21.71 -4.38 -3.09
CA ASN A 21 -21.03 -5.40 -3.90
C ASN A 21 -19.73 -5.89 -3.25
N ILE A 22 -18.95 -5.00 -2.62
CA ILE A 22 -17.76 -5.40 -1.83
C ILE A 22 -18.17 -6.31 -0.68
N ASN A 23 -19.22 -5.95 0.08
CA ASN A 23 -19.68 -6.78 1.20
C ASN A 23 -20.14 -8.16 0.74
N GLN A 24 -20.94 -8.23 -0.34
CA GLN A 24 -21.38 -9.48 -0.94
C GLN A 24 -20.19 -10.32 -1.42
N PHE A 25 -19.21 -9.68 -2.08
CA PHE A 25 -17.99 -10.34 -2.52
C PHE A 25 -17.22 -10.95 -1.34
N LEU A 26 -17.03 -10.19 -0.26
CA LEU A 26 -16.38 -10.66 0.95
C LEU A 26 -17.16 -11.83 1.59
N ASP A 27 -18.49 -11.75 1.70
CA ASP A 27 -19.31 -12.85 2.20
C ASP A 27 -19.14 -14.12 1.38
N GLN A 28 -19.13 -13.98 0.05
CA GLN A 28 -18.92 -15.10 -0.85
C GLN A 28 -17.53 -15.71 -0.68
N VAL A 29 -16.46 -14.94 -0.81
CA VAL A 29 -15.11 -15.52 -0.85
C VAL A 29 -14.69 -16.11 0.49
N TYR A 30 -15.07 -15.50 1.62
CA TYR A 30 -14.73 -16.03 2.95
C TYR A 30 -15.62 -17.21 3.38
N SER A 31 -16.83 -17.37 2.81
CA SER A 31 -17.62 -18.60 3.01
C SER A 31 -17.17 -19.75 2.11
N SER A 32 -16.47 -19.45 1.00
CA SER A 32 -16.03 -20.42 0.00
C SER A 32 -14.71 -21.11 0.34
N GLY A 33 -13.89 -20.54 1.22
CA GLY A 33 -12.59 -21.09 1.57
C GLY A 33 -11.68 -20.09 2.28
N THR A 34 -10.41 -20.46 2.41
CA THR A 34 -9.41 -19.63 3.08
C THR A 34 -8.99 -18.46 2.19
N VAL A 35 -9.25 -17.24 2.67
CA VAL A 35 -8.88 -15.98 2.02
C VAL A 35 -8.01 -15.17 2.98
N TYR A 36 -7.01 -14.49 2.43
CA TYR A 36 -6.11 -13.60 3.16
C TYR A 36 -6.26 -12.15 2.70
N PRO A 37 -6.06 -11.16 3.59
CA PRO A 37 -5.84 -11.31 5.05
C PRO A 37 -7.11 -11.80 5.77
N PRO A 38 -7.12 -12.00 7.10
CA PRO A 38 -8.37 -12.12 7.86
C PRO A 38 -9.33 -10.96 7.54
N ARG A 39 -10.64 -11.23 7.55
CA ARG A 39 -11.66 -10.30 7.04
C ARG A 39 -11.62 -8.92 7.71
N GLU A 40 -11.37 -8.90 9.01
CA GLU A 40 -11.23 -7.69 9.83
C GLU A 40 -10.00 -6.85 9.46
N LYS A 41 -9.04 -7.41 8.73
CA LYS A 41 -7.82 -6.70 8.30
C LYS A 41 -7.87 -6.22 6.85
N VAL A 42 -8.94 -6.49 6.10
CA VAL A 42 -9.03 -6.14 4.66
C VAL A 42 -8.80 -4.64 4.42
N PHE A 43 -9.28 -3.79 5.32
CA PHE A 43 -9.14 -2.32 5.23
C PHE A 43 -8.08 -1.74 6.15
N ALA A 44 -7.18 -2.56 6.71
CA ALA A 44 -6.23 -2.13 7.74
C ALA A 44 -5.36 -0.93 7.31
N ALA A 45 -4.95 -0.84 6.05
CA ALA A 45 -4.20 0.32 5.55
C ALA A 45 -4.94 1.65 5.74
N LEU A 46 -6.25 1.68 5.46
CA LEU A 46 -7.08 2.89 5.59
C LEU A 46 -7.42 3.17 7.06
N GLU A 47 -7.50 2.14 7.89
CA GLU A 47 -7.77 2.27 9.33
C GLU A 47 -6.54 2.74 10.12
N LYS A 48 -5.35 2.31 9.72
CA LYS A 48 -4.08 2.72 10.33
C LYS A 48 -3.60 4.09 9.86
N THR A 49 -3.97 4.48 8.65
CA THR A 49 -3.55 5.75 8.06
C THR A 49 -4.78 6.62 7.77
N ALA A 50 -5.11 7.52 8.71
CA ALA A 50 -6.17 8.51 8.51
C ALA A 50 -5.88 9.39 7.28
N LEU A 51 -6.92 9.76 6.54
CA LEU A 51 -6.80 10.44 5.24
C LEU A 51 -5.98 11.74 5.34
N GLU A 52 -6.25 12.55 6.36
CA GLU A 52 -5.56 13.79 6.66
C GLU A 52 -4.09 13.61 7.04
N ASN A 53 -3.71 12.42 7.50
CA ASN A 53 -2.36 12.09 7.93
C ASN A 53 -1.52 11.43 6.82
N VAL A 54 -2.08 11.19 5.64
CA VAL A 54 -1.34 10.59 4.52
C VAL A 54 -0.20 11.51 4.09
N LYS A 55 1.04 11.01 4.21
CA LYS A 55 2.30 11.66 3.79
C LYS A 55 2.93 10.91 2.61
N VAL A 56 2.86 9.58 2.63
CA VAL A 56 3.45 8.71 1.60
C VAL A 56 2.44 7.63 1.22
N VAL A 57 2.39 7.24 -0.06
CA VAL A 57 1.62 6.11 -0.57
C VAL A 57 2.60 5.12 -1.19
N ILE A 58 2.59 3.87 -0.73
CA ILE A 58 3.34 2.77 -1.34
C ILE A 58 2.33 1.78 -1.91
N LEU A 59 2.42 1.52 -3.22
CA LEU A 59 1.48 0.64 -3.91
C LEU A 59 2.05 -0.77 -4.07
N GLY A 60 1.34 -1.75 -3.48
CA GLY A 60 1.52 -3.17 -3.75
C GLY A 60 0.52 -3.70 -4.79
N GLN A 61 0.65 -4.97 -5.15
CA GLN A 61 -0.22 -5.63 -6.14
C GLN A 61 -1.35 -6.39 -5.44
N ASP A 62 -1.04 -7.51 -4.79
CA ASP A 62 -1.97 -8.34 -4.02
C ASP A 62 -1.40 -8.68 -2.63
N PRO A 63 -2.24 -9.10 -1.67
CA PRO A 63 -1.77 -9.54 -0.37
C PRO A 63 -0.92 -10.82 -0.50
N TYR A 64 -0.11 -11.10 0.52
CA TYR A 64 0.55 -12.41 0.60
C TYR A 64 -0.49 -13.53 0.74
N HIS A 65 -0.31 -14.60 -0.03
CA HIS A 65 -1.25 -15.73 -0.12
C HIS A 65 -0.91 -16.90 0.82
N GLY A 66 0.08 -16.75 1.70
CA GLY A 66 0.48 -17.76 2.68
C GLY A 66 -0.12 -17.52 4.07
N PRO A 67 -0.27 -18.58 4.89
CA PRO A 67 -0.85 -18.48 6.23
C PRO A 67 -0.13 -17.47 7.13
N GLY A 68 -0.90 -16.58 7.75
CA GLY A 68 -0.39 -15.61 8.73
C GLY A 68 0.43 -14.44 8.16
N GLN A 69 0.69 -14.41 6.85
CA GLN A 69 1.54 -13.40 6.23
C GLN A 69 0.81 -12.06 6.07
N ALA A 70 -0.34 -12.05 5.38
CA ALA A 70 -1.03 -10.81 5.05
C ALA A 70 -1.71 -10.19 6.27
N GLN A 71 -1.43 -8.90 6.50
CA GLN A 71 -2.01 -8.10 7.57
C GLN A 71 -2.84 -6.90 7.08
N GLY A 72 -3.15 -6.84 5.78
CA GLY A 72 -3.90 -5.73 5.19
C GLY A 72 -3.07 -4.48 4.86
N LEU A 73 -1.73 -4.61 4.92
CA LEU A 73 -0.76 -3.59 4.56
C LEU A 73 0.13 -4.15 3.45
N SER A 74 0.33 -3.41 2.35
CA SER A 74 1.21 -3.82 1.25
C SER A 74 2.63 -4.11 1.76
N PHE A 75 3.24 -5.20 1.28
CA PHE A 75 4.58 -5.68 1.62
C PHE A 75 4.82 -6.12 3.08
N SER A 76 4.01 -5.68 4.04
CA SER A 76 4.18 -5.98 5.46
C SER A 76 3.77 -7.41 5.82
N VAL A 77 4.54 -8.05 6.71
CA VAL A 77 4.16 -9.28 7.42
C VAL A 77 4.50 -9.12 8.91
N PRO A 78 3.83 -9.83 9.83
CA PRO A 78 4.18 -9.83 11.24
C PRO A 78 5.64 -10.27 11.48
N ASP A 79 6.31 -9.71 12.48
CA ASP A 79 7.69 -10.08 12.85
C ASP A 79 7.85 -11.56 13.22
N SER A 80 6.77 -12.20 13.69
CA SER A 80 6.72 -13.64 13.98
C SER A 80 6.76 -14.54 12.73
N ILE A 81 6.60 -13.96 11.54
CA ILE A 81 6.62 -14.66 10.25
C ILE A 81 7.87 -14.24 9.48
N PRO A 82 8.62 -15.17 8.85
CA PRO A 82 9.79 -14.80 8.05
C PRO A 82 9.46 -13.77 6.95
N ALA A 83 10.26 -12.71 6.87
CA ALA A 83 10.13 -11.69 5.85
C ALA A 83 10.20 -12.32 4.44
N PRO A 84 9.22 -12.09 3.56
CA PRO A 84 9.28 -12.57 2.18
C PRO A 84 10.39 -11.89 1.37
N PRO A 85 10.86 -12.47 0.25
CA PRO A 85 12.01 -11.95 -0.49
C PRO A 85 11.89 -10.48 -0.92
N SER A 86 10.69 -10.03 -1.31
CA SER A 86 10.46 -8.62 -1.65
C SER A 86 10.65 -7.70 -0.44
N LEU A 87 10.17 -8.09 0.75
CA LEU A 87 10.34 -7.31 1.97
C LEU A 87 11.82 -7.29 2.42
N GLN A 88 12.53 -8.41 2.29
CA GLN A 88 13.97 -8.46 2.55
C GLN A 88 14.74 -7.46 1.67
N ASN A 89 14.39 -7.37 0.38
CA ASN A 89 14.99 -6.40 -0.52
C ASN A 89 14.63 -4.96 -0.15
N ILE A 90 13.37 -4.69 0.24
CA ILE A 90 12.95 -3.37 0.77
C ILE A 90 13.81 -2.98 1.97
N LEU A 91 14.01 -3.88 2.94
CA LEU A 91 14.81 -3.62 4.14
C LEU A 91 16.30 -3.43 3.81
N LYS A 92 16.81 -4.16 2.80
CA LYS A 92 18.18 -3.97 2.33
C LYS A 92 18.39 -2.59 1.72
N GLU A 93 17.51 -2.17 0.82
CA GLU A 93 17.58 -0.81 0.25
C GLU A 93 17.42 0.25 1.33
N LEU A 94 16.51 0.05 2.29
CA LEU A 94 16.32 0.94 3.42
C LEU A 94 17.59 1.08 4.27
N ALA A 95 18.26 -0.05 4.55
CA ALA A 95 19.51 -0.06 5.30
C ALA A 95 20.63 0.72 4.61
N GLU A 96 20.73 0.61 3.27
CA GLU A 96 21.70 1.35 2.46
C GLU A 96 21.34 2.83 2.28
N ASP A 97 20.04 3.17 2.32
CA ASP A 97 19.53 4.53 2.09
C ASP A 97 19.50 5.39 3.36
N VAL A 98 18.80 4.93 4.40
CA VAL A 98 18.50 5.70 5.63
C VAL A 98 18.88 4.99 6.93
N GLY A 99 19.34 3.73 6.84
CA GLY A 99 19.80 2.94 7.97
C GLY A 99 18.87 1.77 8.32
N VAL A 100 19.32 0.91 9.24
CA VAL A 100 18.66 -0.36 9.54
C VAL A 100 17.41 -0.15 10.41
N LYS A 101 16.28 -0.73 9.98
CA LYS A 101 15.05 -0.84 10.77
C LYS A 101 15.13 -2.00 11.77
N GLN A 102 14.57 -1.83 12.96
CA GLN A 102 14.32 -2.95 13.88
C GLN A 102 13.02 -3.67 13.49
N GLY A 103 13.11 -4.99 13.29
CA GLY A 103 11.99 -5.79 12.77
C GLY A 103 11.67 -5.49 11.30
N HIS A 104 10.70 -6.21 10.75
CA HIS A 104 10.26 -6.08 9.36
C HIS A 104 8.76 -5.77 9.24
N ASP A 105 8.00 -5.82 10.32
CA ASP A 105 6.62 -5.32 10.34
C ASP A 105 6.61 -3.79 10.06
N LEU A 106 5.79 -3.39 9.09
CA LEU A 106 5.68 -2.02 8.59
C LEU A 106 4.51 -1.24 9.21
N THR A 107 3.85 -1.77 10.24
CA THR A 107 2.74 -1.09 10.93
C THR A 107 3.16 0.28 11.47
N SER A 108 4.40 0.39 11.97
CA SER A 108 4.97 1.67 12.43
C SER A 108 5.03 2.74 11.32
N TRP A 109 5.16 2.34 10.06
CA TRP A 109 5.12 3.26 8.93
C TRP A 109 3.69 3.73 8.67
N ALA A 110 2.71 2.83 8.73
CA ALA A 110 1.30 3.17 8.54
C ALA A 110 0.81 4.19 9.57
N GLU A 111 1.22 4.03 10.84
CA GLU A 111 0.92 4.95 11.94
C GLU A 111 1.57 6.35 11.76
N GLN A 112 2.62 6.46 10.95
CA GLN A 112 3.31 7.71 10.64
C GLN A 112 2.78 8.42 9.38
N GLY A 113 1.76 7.88 8.72
CA GLY A 113 1.21 8.47 7.49
C GLY A 113 1.61 7.77 6.20
N VAL A 114 2.21 6.57 6.25
CA VAL A 114 2.54 5.78 5.07
C VAL A 114 1.38 4.85 4.71
N LEU A 115 0.58 5.22 3.72
CA LEU A 115 -0.50 4.39 3.22
C LEU A 115 0.07 3.19 2.43
N LEU A 116 0.07 2.02 3.06
CA LEU A 116 0.54 0.74 2.50
C LEU A 116 -0.59 0.01 1.77
N LEU A 117 -0.91 0.47 0.55
CA LEU A 117 -2.10 0.04 -0.20
C LEU A 117 -1.78 -1.01 -1.26
N ASN A 118 -2.39 -2.19 -1.19
CA ASN A 118 -2.40 -3.13 -2.32
C ASN A 118 -3.51 -2.74 -3.31
N ALA A 119 -3.33 -3.06 -4.60
CA ALA A 119 -4.36 -2.84 -5.61
C ALA A 119 -5.52 -3.85 -5.51
N CYS A 120 -5.22 -5.08 -5.10
CA CYS A 120 -6.18 -6.07 -4.61
C CYS A 120 -6.09 -6.18 -3.09
N LEU A 121 -7.22 -6.20 -2.38
CA LEU A 121 -7.22 -6.24 -0.92
C LEU A 121 -7.41 -7.64 -0.33
N THR A 122 -7.78 -8.62 -1.15
CA THR A 122 -7.88 -10.02 -0.73
C THR A 122 -7.27 -10.98 -1.75
N VAL A 123 -6.91 -12.18 -1.31
CA VAL A 123 -6.36 -13.25 -2.14
C VAL A 123 -6.76 -14.62 -1.59
N PRO A 124 -7.14 -15.61 -2.42
CA PRO A 124 -7.32 -16.98 -1.94
C PRO A 124 -5.99 -17.59 -1.51
N ALA A 125 -6.02 -18.46 -0.49
CA ALA A 125 -4.83 -19.16 -0.01
C ALA A 125 -4.13 -19.92 -1.14
N GLY A 126 -2.82 -19.69 -1.30
CA GLY A 126 -2.00 -20.32 -2.33
C GLY A 126 -2.22 -19.84 -3.77
N GLN A 127 -3.11 -18.87 -4.01
CA GLN A 127 -3.46 -18.41 -5.36
C GLN A 127 -3.11 -16.94 -5.56
N ALA A 128 -1.84 -16.65 -5.87
CA ALA A 128 -1.39 -15.30 -6.21
C ALA A 128 -2.28 -14.69 -7.31
N ASN A 129 -2.69 -13.43 -7.12
CA ASN A 129 -3.64 -12.71 -7.98
C ASN A 129 -5.03 -13.35 -8.14
N GLY A 130 -5.42 -14.29 -7.26
CA GLY A 130 -6.68 -15.04 -7.42
C GLY A 130 -7.96 -14.19 -7.38
N HIS A 131 -7.89 -12.94 -6.87
CA HIS A 131 -9.01 -11.97 -6.90
C HIS A 131 -8.77 -10.75 -7.82
N ALA A 132 -7.72 -10.80 -8.66
CA ALA A 132 -7.46 -9.73 -9.61
C ALA A 132 -8.60 -9.61 -10.65
N GLY A 133 -8.97 -8.37 -10.96
CA GLY A 133 -10.00 -8.02 -11.94
C GLY A 133 -11.43 -8.27 -11.47
N GLN A 134 -11.64 -8.57 -10.19
CA GLN A 134 -12.98 -8.95 -9.68
C GLN A 134 -13.72 -7.76 -9.06
N ILE A 135 -13.14 -7.10 -8.05
CA ILE A 135 -13.85 -6.04 -7.31
C ILE A 135 -12.94 -4.94 -6.74
N TRP A 136 -11.63 -5.13 -6.66
CA TRP A 136 -10.79 -4.24 -5.85
C TRP A 136 -10.24 -3.04 -6.62
N GLU A 137 -9.93 -3.18 -7.89
CA GLU A 137 -9.23 -2.15 -8.66
C GLU A 137 -10.00 -0.84 -8.75
N PRO A 138 -11.33 -0.80 -9.01
CA PRO A 138 -12.05 0.47 -8.97
C PRO A 138 -12.03 1.12 -7.57
N PHE A 139 -12.10 0.31 -6.50
CA PHE A 139 -12.01 0.80 -5.13
C PHE A 139 -10.63 1.41 -4.82
N THR A 140 -9.55 0.71 -5.15
CA THR A 140 -8.19 1.20 -4.86
C THR A 140 -7.79 2.36 -5.79
N ASP A 141 -8.33 2.42 -7.02
CA ASP A 141 -8.22 3.59 -7.88
C ASP A 141 -8.94 4.80 -7.30
N ALA A 142 -10.12 4.61 -6.69
CA ALA A 142 -10.81 5.67 -5.97
C ALA A 142 -9.99 6.16 -4.76
N VAL A 143 -9.38 5.26 -3.99
CA VAL A 143 -8.46 5.64 -2.89
C VAL A 143 -7.32 6.52 -3.42
N ILE A 144 -6.65 6.12 -4.49
CA ILE A 144 -5.56 6.91 -5.11
C ILE A 144 -6.06 8.29 -5.55
N LYS A 145 -7.24 8.36 -6.20
CA LYS A 145 -7.84 9.63 -6.63
C LYS A 145 -8.19 10.55 -5.45
N VAL A 146 -8.69 9.98 -4.35
CA VAL A 146 -8.97 10.74 -3.12
C VAL A 146 -7.67 11.35 -2.58
N VAL A 147 -6.60 10.57 -2.46
CA VAL A 147 -5.30 11.11 -2.01
C VAL A 147 -4.77 12.15 -2.99
N ASN A 148 -4.90 11.92 -4.31
CA ASN A 148 -4.47 12.87 -5.34
C ASN A 148 -5.23 14.21 -5.28
N SER A 149 -6.47 14.20 -4.76
CA SER A 149 -7.27 15.41 -4.59
C SER A 149 -6.90 16.23 -3.35
N LEU A 150 -6.02 15.71 -2.48
CA LEU A 150 -5.61 16.44 -1.29
C LEU A 150 -4.79 17.67 -1.64
N ASP A 151 -5.05 18.77 -0.93
CA ASP A 151 -4.31 20.01 -1.11
C ASP A 151 -2.89 19.96 -0.53
N GLN A 152 -2.62 18.96 0.31
CA GLN A 152 -1.32 18.75 0.93
C GLN A 152 -0.36 17.94 0.05
N PRO A 153 0.96 18.23 0.10
CA PRO A 153 1.97 17.44 -0.58
C PRO A 153 2.01 15.99 -0.08
N VAL A 154 2.05 15.04 -1.02
CA VAL A 154 2.10 13.59 -0.77
C VAL A 154 3.15 12.97 -1.70
N VAL A 155 3.90 11.98 -1.19
CA VAL A 155 4.85 11.20 -1.99
C VAL A 155 4.20 9.88 -2.42
N TYR A 156 4.24 9.56 -3.71
CA TYR A 156 3.84 8.26 -4.24
C TYR A 156 5.07 7.46 -4.63
N ILE A 157 5.24 6.29 -4.04
CA ILE A 157 6.31 5.36 -4.35
C ILE A 157 5.74 4.21 -5.19
N LEU A 158 6.14 4.18 -6.46
CA LEU A 158 5.60 3.27 -7.47
C LEU A 158 6.66 2.26 -7.91
N TRP A 159 6.66 1.10 -7.26
CA TRP A 159 7.60 0.02 -7.56
C TRP A 159 7.04 -0.95 -8.61
N GLY A 160 7.76 -1.07 -9.74
CA GLY A 160 7.41 -2.02 -10.80
C GLY A 160 6.35 -1.52 -11.78
N VAL A 161 6.11 -2.31 -12.83
CA VAL A 161 5.21 -1.91 -13.94
C VAL A 161 3.77 -1.72 -13.46
N TYR A 162 3.28 -2.57 -12.57
CA TYR A 162 1.90 -2.50 -12.10
C TYR A 162 1.62 -1.17 -11.37
N ALA A 163 2.42 -0.83 -10.36
CA ALA A 163 2.27 0.43 -9.62
C ALA A 163 2.45 1.65 -10.54
N ARG A 164 3.43 1.64 -11.44
CA ARG A 164 3.67 2.75 -12.38
C ARG A 164 2.51 2.98 -13.35
N LYS A 165 1.72 1.97 -13.70
CA LYS A 165 0.49 2.17 -14.50
C LYS A 165 -0.53 3.08 -13.78
N LYS A 166 -0.51 3.12 -12.44
CA LYS A 166 -1.41 4.00 -11.66
C LYS A 166 -0.98 5.47 -11.68
N LYS A 167 0.19 5.80 -12.23
CA LYS A 167 0.65 7.18 -12.43
C LYS A 167 -0.36 8.07 -13.17
N VAL A 168 -1.16 7.49 -14.07
CA VAL A 168 -2.21 8.22 -14.81
C VAL A 168 -3.30 8.80 -13.89
N LEU A 169 -3.41 8.30 -12.66
CA LEU A 169 -4.34 8.78 -11.63
C LEU A 169 -3.74 9.90 -10.76
N ILE A 170 -2.43 10.14 -10.87
CA ILE A 170 -1.67 11.06 -10.02
C ILE A 170 -1.25 12.25 -10.88
N ASN A 171 -2.09 13.27 -10.92
CA ASN A 171 -1.92 14.45 -11.79
C ASN A 171 -1.78 15.77 -11.00
N ASN A 172 -1.85 15.71 -9.66
CA ASN A 172 -1.69 16.89 -8.83
C ASN A 172 -0.21 17.29 -8.75
N PRO A 173 0.16 18.51 -9.20
CA PRO A 173 1.56 18.96 -9.25
C PRO A 173 2.18 19.18 -7.86
N LYS A 174 1.37 19.17 -6.79
CA LYS A 174 1.86 19.23 -5.41
C LYS A 174 2.42 17.90 -4.91
N HIS A 175 2.24 16.82 -5.65
CA HIS A 175 2.68 15.48 -5.26
C HIS A 175 4.01 15.13 -5.92
N LEU A 176 4.82 14.34 -5.22
CA LEU A 176 6.03 13.74 -5.77
C LEU A 176 5.74 12.30 -6.18
N ILE A 177 6.28 11.88 -7.32
CA ILE A 177 6.24 10.48 -7.76
C ILE A 177 7.67 9.96 -7.82
N ILE A 178 7.95 8.90 -7.06
CA ILE A 178 9.22 8.17 -7.04
C ILE A 178 8.97 6.81 -7.69
N GLU A 179 9.67 6.51 -8.77
CA GLU A 179 9.47 5.29 -9.56
C GLU A 179 10.76 4.46 -9.60
N SER A 180 10.64 3.14 -9.46
CA SER A 180 11.76 2.23 -9.67
C SER A 180 11.29 0.83 -10.07
N ALA A 181 12.22 -0.11 -10.24
CA ALA A 181 11.88 -1.52 -10.47
C ALA A 181 11.16 -2.11 -9.24
N HIS A 182 10.50 -3.26 -9.40
CA HIS A 182 9.86 -3.92 -8.25
C HIS A 182 10.94 -4.53 -7.32
N PRO A 183 10.74 -4.55 -5.99
CA PRO A 183 11.67 -5.16 -5.03
C PRO A 183 11.76 -6.70 -5.12
N SER A 184 11.06 -7.34 -6.05
CA SER A 184 11.14 -8.79 -6.24
C SER A 184 12.56 -9.19 -6.66
N PRO A 185 13.09 -10.35 -6.22
CA PRO A 185 14.39 -10.86 -6.68
C PRO A 185 14.58 -10.84 -8.20
N LEU A 186 13.49 -11.01 -8.97
CA LEU A 186 13.52 -11.02 -10.43
C LEU A 186 13.86 -9.65 -11.06
N SER A 187 13.66 -8.55 -10.32
CA SER A 187 13.77 -7.18 -10.86
C SER A 187 14.56 -6.22 -9.97
N ALA A 188 14.89 -6.57 -8.73
CA ALA A 188 15.47 -5.63 -7.78
C ALA A 188 16.79 -5.01 -8.28
N TYR A 189 17.65 -5.83 -8.89
CA TYR A 189 18.92 -5.39 -9.49
C TYR A 189 18.76 -4.55 -10.77
N ARG A 190 17.55 -4.46 -11.33
CA ARG A 190 17.25 -3.68 -12.55
C ARG A 190 16.82 -2.25 -12.25
N GLY A 191 17.09 -1.76 -11.04
CA GLY A 191 16.88 -0.37 -10.66
C GLY A 191 16.08 -0.13 -9.38
N PHE A 192 15.72 -1.16 -8.61
CA PHE A 192 15.19 -0.95 -7.24
C PHE A 192 16.35 -0.64 -6.29
N PHE A 193 17.40 -1.45 -6.31
CA PHE A 193 18.59 -1.18 -5.49
C PHE A 193 19.32 0.08 -5.95
N GLY A 194 19.69 0.93 -4.99
CA GLY A 194 20.28 2.24 -5.21
C GLY A 194 19.27 3.32 -5.63
N SER A 195 17.96 3.00 -5.67
CA SER A 195 16.93 3.98 -6.02
C SER A 195 16.66 4.99 -4.90
N LYS A 196 17.09 4.71 -3.66
CA LYS A 196 17.01 5.59 -2.49
C LYS A 196 15.64 6.27 -2.30
N PRO A 197 14.53 5.49 -2.28
CA PRO A 197 13.20 6.07 -2.27
C PRO A 197 12.85 6.70 -0.91
N PHE A 198 13.47 6.25 0.19
CA PHE A 198 13.13 6.67 1.55
C PHE A 198 13.73 8.04 1.87
N SER A 199 15.00 8.26 1.53
CA SER A 199 15.64 9.57 1.69
C SER A 199 15.05 10.61 0.74
N GLN A 200 14.70 10.24 -0.50
CA GLN A 200 13.98 11.14 -1.42
C GLN A 200 12.61 11.54 -0.88
N ALA A 201 11.84 10.60 -0.33
CA ALA A 201 10.55 10.90 0.28
C ALA A 201 10.70 11.90 1.43
N ASN A 202 11.64 11.66 2.35
CA ASN A 202 11.89 12.55 3.47
C ASN A 202 12.41 13.93 3.04
N ALA A 203 13.30 13.99 2.04
CA ALA A 203 13.78 15.26 1.49
C ALA A 203 12.62 16.12 0.95
N PHE A 204 11.69 15.50 0.23
CA PHE A 204 10.49 16.18 -0.28
C PHE A 204 9.55 16.64 0.84
N LEU A 205 9.24 15.76 1.80
CA LEU A 205 8.39 16.11 2.94
C LEU A 205 8.99 17.30 3.71
N LYS A 206 10.29 17.26 3.99
CA LYS A 206 11.03 18.34 4.66
C LYS A 206 10.96 19.65 3.88
N GLN A 207 11.20 19.61 2.57
CA GLN A 207 11.10 20.80 1.71
C GLN A 207 9.68 21.40 1.73
N ALA A 208 8.67 20.54 1.84
CA ALA A 208 7.26 20.92 1.92
C ALA A 208 6.80 21.33 3.34
N GLY A 209 7.71 21.41 4.32
CA GLY A 209 7.38 21.74 5.72
C GLY A 209 6.58 20.66 6.45
N LYS A 210 6.60 19.42 5.94
CA LYS A 210 5.98 18.24 6.57
C LYS A 210 7.02 17.51 7.41
N GLU A 211 6.57 16.92 8.50
CA GLU A 211 7.38 16.04 9.32
C GLU A 211 7.76 14.78 8.53
N GLU A 212 9.06 14.47 8.55
CA GLU A 212 9.68 13.30 7.91
C GLU A 212 9.14 11.97 8.49
N ILE A 213 9.31 10.87 7.75
CA ILE A 213 9.01 9.53 8.26
C ILE A 213 10.26 8.97 8.93
N ASP A 214 10.13 8.44 10.14
CA ASP A 214 11.16 7.58 10.73
C ASP A 214 11.00 6.16 10.20
N TRP A 215 11.69 5.90 9.09
CA TRP A 215 11.67 4.62 8.38
C TRP A 215 12.31 3.47 9.18
N ARG A 216 13.06 3.76 10.25
CA ARG A 216 13.77 2.76 11.05
C ARG A 216 12.99 2.26 12.28
N ARG A 217 11.90 2.94 12.60
CA ARG A 217 11.00 2.58 13.69
C ARG A 217 10.17 1.35 13.34
#